data_AF-A0A1B6FKD1-F1
#
_entry.id   AF-A0A1B6FKD1-F1
#
_cell.length_a   1.000
_cell.length_b   1.000
_cell.length_c   1.000
_cell.angle_alpha   90.00
_cell.angle_beta   90.00
_cell.angle_gamma   90.00
#
_symmetry.space_group_name_H-M   'P 1'
#
loop_
_entity.id
_entity.type
_entity.pdbx_description
1 polymer ?
#
loop_
_entity_poly.entity_id
_entity_poly.type
_entity_poly.pdbx_seq_one_letter_code
_entity_poly.pdbx_strand_id
1 'polypeptide(L)'
;LDMRKGMDVAWDLHGQYSTDIYTQEAVKLIRTHNTSRPLFLYLSHTAVHSGNPYNPLPAPDKDVAAFTNIEDFNRRKFAAMLSKLDGSVGQVMKALQDTGMVKNSIVIFTTDNGGPAAGFNLNAASNWPLRGVKNTL
;
A
#
# COMPACT_ATOMS: atom_id res chain seq x y z
N LEU A 1 2.37 -19.53 0.37
CA LEU A 1 1.65 -18.24 0.44
C LEU A 1 0.98 -18.18 1.80
N ASP A 2 1.19 -17.11 2.57
CA ASP A 2 0.62 -16.92 3.93
C ASP A 2 -0.54 -15.91 3.93
N MET A 3 -1.22 -15.72 2.80
CA MET A 3 -2.39 -14.84 2.72
C MET A 3 -3.65 -15.59 3.11
N ARG A 4 -4.45 -15.01 4.00
CA ARG A 4 -5.66 -15.62 4.55
C ARG A 4 -6.86 -14.68 4.50
N LYS A 5 -8.05 -15.26 4.39
CA LYS A 5 -9.34 -14.62 4.65
C LYS A 5 -9.93 -15.29 5.90
N GLY A 6 -9.91 -14.58 7.03
CA GLY A 6 -10.20 -15.22 8.32
C GLY A 6 -9.16 -16.30 8.62
N MET A 7 -9.63 -17.52 8.90
CA MET A 7 -8.77 -18.68 9.18
C MET A 7 -8.38 -19.47 7.93
N ASP A 8 -9.01 -19.18 6.79
CA ASP A 8 -8.83 -19.94 5.56
C ASP A 8 -7.71 -19.35 4.69
N VAL A 9 -6.93 -20.23 4.08
CA VAL A 9 -5.90 -19.83 3.12
C VAL A 9 -6.57 -19.34 1.84
N ALA A 10 -6.21 -18.13 1.40
CA ALA A 10 -6.83 -17.47 0.25
C ALA A 10 -6.10 -17.84 -1.05
N TRP A 11 -6.26 -19.10 -1.51
CA TRP A 11 -5.63 -19.60 -2.73
C TRP A 11 -6.09 -18.87 -4.00
N ASP A 12 -7.32 -18.35 -4.00
CA ASP A 12 -7.93 -17.56 -5.07
C ASP A 12 -7.16 -16.26 -5.36
N LEU A 13 -6.38 -15.79 -4.40
CA LEU A 13 -5.63 -14.54 -4.49
C LEU A 13 -4.21 -14.68 -5.05
N HIS A 14 -3.77 -15.90 -5.35
CA HIS A 14 -2.43 -16.13 -5.87
C HIS A 14 -2.19 -15.39 -7.19
N GLY A 15 -1.07 -14.65 -7.27
CA GLY A 15 -0.65 -13.92 -8.47
C GLY A 15 -1.26 -12.52 -8.57
N GLN A 16 -2.19 -12.17 -7.69
CA GLN A 16 -2.81 -10.84 -7.66
C GLN A 16 -1.94 -9.84 -6.88
N TYR A 17 -2.06 -8.56 -7.21
CA TYR A 17 -1.27 -7.51 -6.57
C TYR A 17 -1.80 -7.21 -5.17
N SER A 18 -0.99 -7.45 -4.14
CA SER A 18 -1.41 -7.35 -2.73
C SER A 18 -2.04 -6.00 -2.35
N THR A 19 -1.56 -4.88 -2.91
CA THR A 19 -2.17 -3.58 -2.66
C THR A 19 -3.62 -3.55 -3.14
N ASP A 20 -3.90 -4.05 -4.34
CA ASP A 20 -5.24 -4.06 -4.92
C ASP A 20 -6.18 -4.98 -4.12
N ILE A 21 -5.69 -6.13 -3.66
CA ILE A 21 -6.44 -7.04 -2.79
C ILE A 21 -6.86 -6.32 -1.51
N TYR A 22 -5.91 -5.71 -0.80
CA TYR A 22 -6.18 -5.02 0.46
C TYR A 22 -7.14 -3.85 0.26
N THR A 23 -6.99 -3.09 -0.82
CA THR A 23 -7.93 -2.01 -1.17
C THR A 23 -9.34 -2.55 -1.37
N GLN A 24 -9.50 -3.62 -2.16
CA GLN A 24 -10.81 -4.19 -2.48
C GLN A 24 -11.52 -4.71 -1.23
N GLU A 25 -10.81 -5.41 -0.35
CA GLU A 25 -11.39 -5.91 0.91
C GLU A 25 -11.75 -4.75 1.86
N ALA A 26 -10.91 -3.72 1.97
CA ALA A 26 -11.22 -2.53 2.77
C ALA A 26 -12.46 -1.79 2.25
N VAL A 27 -12.54 -1.56 0.94
CA VAL A 27 -13.70 -0.91 0.30
C VAL A 27 -14.96 -1.75 0.48
N LYS A 28 -14.87 -3.07 0.33
CA LYS A 28 -15.98 -3.99 0.56
C LYS A 28 -16.47 -3.89 2.00
N LEU A 29 -15.57 -3.98 2.98
CA LEU A 29 -15.91 -3.86 4.40
C LEU A 29 -16.64 -2.55 4.69
N ILE A 30 -16.13 -1.42 4.19
CA ILE A 30 -16.76 -0.10 4.35
C ILE A 30 -18.16 -0.06 3.73
N ARG A 31 -18.30 -0.54 2.49
CA ARG A 31 -19.59 -0.51 1.76
C ARG A 31 -20.66 -1.40 2.38
N THR A 32 -20.27 -2.51 3.01
CA THR A 32 -21.19 -3.46 3.64
C THR A 32 -21.36 -3.23 5.14
N HIS A 33 -20.67 -2.24 5.72
CA HIS A 33 -20.67 -2.02 7.17
C HIS A 33 -22.04 -1.53 7.66
N ASN A 34 -22.51 -2.09 8.79
CA ASN A 34 -23.68 -1.59 9.48
C ASN A 34 -23.32 -0.32 10.26
N THR A 35 -23.75 0.83 9.75
CA THR A 35 -23.42 2.16 10.29
C THR A 35 -24.00 2.44 11.68
N SER A 36 -24.88 1.60 12.21
CA SER A 36 -25.34 1.67 13.61
C SER A 36 -24.28 1.21 14.62
N ARG A 37 -23.17 0.62 14.17
CA ARG A 37 -22.02 0.23 15.00
C ARG A 37 -20.76 0.96 14.55
N PRO A 38 -19.85 1.35 15.47
CA PRO A 38 -18.57 1.94 15.07
C PRO A 38 -17.72 0.93 14.28
N LEU A 39 -16.98 1.42 13.28
CA LEU A 39 -15.99 0.65 12.52
C LEU A 39 -14.60 0.97 13.04
N PHE A 40 -13.82 -0.07 13.34
CA PHE A 40 -12.37 0.02 13.44
C PHE A 40 -11.76 -0.76 12.28
N LEU A 41 -10.98 -0.08 11.43
CA LEU A 41 -10.30 -0.67 10.29
C LEU A 41 -8.81 -0.36 10.38
N TYR A 42 -8.01 -1.41 10.54
CA TYR A 42 -6.56 -1.32 10.43
C TYR A 42 -6.12 -1.87 9.06
N LEU A 43 -5.67 -0.97 8.19
CA LEU A 43 -5.26 -1.29 6.82
C LEU A 43 -3.75 -1.16 6.69
N SER A 44 -3.03 -2.25 7.01
CA SER A 44 -1.57 -2.32 6.91
C SER A 44 -1.14 -2.81 5.52
N HIS A 45 -0.92 -1.88 4.60
CA HIS A 45 -0.38 -2.23 3.29
C HIS A 45 1.05 -2.80 3.40
N THR A 46 1.37 -3.76 2.54
CA THR A 46 2.74 -4.25 2.33
C THR A 46 3.55 -3.29 1.45
N ALA A 47 2.90 -2.55 0.56
CA ALA A 47 3.54 -1.45 -0.16
C ALA A 47 3.97 -0.38 0.85
N VAL A 48 5.18 0.20 0.75
CA VAL A 48 6.17 0.10 -0.33
C VAL A 48 7.39 -0.76 0.04
N HIS A 49 7.19 -1.78 0.86
CA HIS A 49 8.28 -2.68 1.29
C HIS A 49 8.85 -3.47 0.12
N SER A 50 10.13 -3.81 0.19
CA SER A 50 10.75 -4.71 -0.77
C SER A 50 10.06 -6.09 -0.75
N GLY A 51 9.81 -6.64 -1.93
CA GLY A 51 9.23 -7.96 -2.14
C GLY A 51 10.25 -9.07 -1.96
N ASN A 52 10.44 -9.88 -3.00
CA ASN A 52 11.39 -10.99 -2.98
C ASN A 52 12.71 -10.63 -3.68
N PRO A 53 13.81 -11.40 -3.49
CA PRO A 53 15.12 -11.09 -4.08
C PRO A 53 15.15 -11.01 -5.62
N TYR A 54 14.20 -11.65 -6.31
CA TYR A 54 14.13 -11.70 -7.77
C TYR A 54 13.29 -10.56 -8.36
N ASN A 55 12.34 -10.03 -7.59
CA ASN A 55 11.55 -8.86 -7.92
C ASN A 55 11.35 -8.00 -6.66
N PRO A 56 12.36 -7.20 -6.27
CA PRO A 56 12.36 -6.50 -4.99
C PRO A 56 11.38 -5.34 -4.96
N LEU A 57 11.05 -4.73 -6.09
CA LEU A 57 10.07 -3.64 -6.18
C LEU A 57 8.95 -4.02 -7.16
N PRO A 58 8.07 -4.96 -6.78
CA PRO A 58 7.01 -5.42 -7.66
C PRO A 58 5.95 -4.31 -7.80
N ALA A 59 5.74 -3.86 -9.03
CA ALA A 59 4.63 -3.02 -9.44
C ALA A 59 4.16 -3.47 -10.82
N PRO A 60 2.88 -3.27 -11.20
CA PRO A 60 2.43 -3.59 -12.54
C PRO A 60 3.15 -2.74 -13.59
N ASP A 61 3.56 -3.34 -14.71
CA ASP A 61 4.42 -2.70 -15.70
C ASP A 61 3.82 -1.40 -16.27
N LYS A 62 2.50 -1.37 -16.44
CA LYS A 62 1.76 -0.18 -16.89
C LYS A 62 1.94 1.02 -15.93
N ASP A 63 2.02 0.75 -14.63
CA ASP A 63 2.13 1.78 -13.60
C ASP A 63 3.59 2.27 -13.53
N VAL A 64 4.57 1.37 -13.73
CA VAL A 64 5.99 1.74 -13.87
C VAL A 64 6.21 2.62 -15.12
N ALA A 65 5.55 2.27 -16.23
CA ALA A 65 5.65 3.01 -17.48
C ALA A 65 5.11 4.44 -17.41
N ALA A 66 4.32 4.78 -16.38
CA ALA A 66 3.83 6.15 -16.19
C ALA A 66 4.92 7.13 -15.68
N PHE A 67 6.01 6.62 -15.10
CA PHE A 67 7.08 7.43 -14.49
C PHE A 67 8.29 7.60 -15.41
N THR A 68 8.07 7.89 -16.69
CA THR A 68 9.16 8.01 -17.70
C THR A 68 10.16 9.12 -17.38
N ASN A 69 9.74 10.14 -16.62
CA ASN A 69 10.54 11.28 -16.20
C ASN A 69 11.56 10.97 -15.08
N ILE A 70 11.48 9.81 -14.42
CA ILE A 70 12.44 9.40 -13.40
C ILE A 70 13.52 8.57 -14.09
N GLU A 71 14.78 9.00 -14.14
CA GLU A 71 15.81 8.23 -14.86
C GLU A 71 16.09 6.86 -14.23
N ASP A 72 16.25 6.80 -12.91
CA ASP A 72 16.53 5.56 -12.19
C ASP A 72 15.34 4.59 -12.23
N PHE A 73 15.56 3.40 -12.82
CA PHE A 73 14.49 2.43 -13.03
C PHE A 73 13.93 1.84 -11.73
N ASN A 74 14.76 1.65 -10.70
CA ASN A 74 14.27 1.17 -9.40
C ASN A 74 13.41 2.23 -8.72
N ARG A 75 13.75 3.51 -8.87
CA ARG A 75 12.94 4.63 -8.39
C ARG A 75 11.63 4.74 -9.15
N ARG A 76 11.58 4.43 -10.46
CA ARG A 76 10.29 4.29 -11.20
C ARG A 76 9.42 3.21 -10.57
N LYS A 77 9.98 2.02 -10.32
CA LYS A 77 9.25 0.92 -9.69
C LYS A 77 8.73 1.30 -8.32
N PHE A 78 9.57 1.91 -7.48
CA PHE A 78 9.15 2.41 -6.17
C PHE A 78 8.03 3.47 -6.29
N ALA A 79 8.15 4.42 -7.22
CA ALA A 79 7.12 5.44 -7.46
C ALA A 79 5.79 4.80 -7.91
N ALA A 80 5.83 3.76 -8.73
CA ALA A 80 4.64 3.00 -9.11
C ALA A 80 4.00 2.28 -7.92
N MET A 81 4.78 1.61 -7.07
CA MET A 81 4.26 1.01 -5.82
C MET A 81 3.61 2.07 -4.92
N LEU A 82 4.27 3.22 -4.76
CA LEU A 82 3.77 4.32 -3.95
C LEU A 82 2.48 4.93 -4.52
N SER A 83 2.40 5.09 -5.84
CA SER A 83 1.21 5.59 -6.52
C SER A 83 0.04 4.61 -6.42
N LYS A 84 0.30 3.29 -6.45
CA LYS A 84 -0.73 2.28 -6.17
C LYS A 84 -1.24 2.35 -4.74
N LEU A 85 -0.35 2.57 -3.77
CA LEU A 85 -0.74 2.80 -2.36
C LEU A 85 -1.58 4.06 -2.22
N ASP A 86 -1.18 5.17 -2.83
CA ASP A 86 -1.96 6.42 -2.83
C ASP A 86 -3.35 6.23 -3.47
N GLY A 87 -3.41 5.52 -4.61
CA GLY A 87 -4.68 5.14 -5.24
C GLY A 87 -5.56 4.24 -4.35
N SER A 88 -4.96 3.40 -3.50
CA SER A 88 -5.70 2.65 -2.46
C SER A 88 -6.33 3.59 -1.44
N VAL A 89 -5.55 4.54 -0.91
CA VAL A 89 -6.04 5.56 0.04
C VAL A 89 -7.20 6.34 -0.56
N GLY A 90 -7.07 6.78 -1.83
CA GLY A 90 -8.14 7.47 -2.54
C GLY A 90 -9.43 6.64 -2.64
N GLN A 91 -9.32 5.35 -2.96
CA GLN A 91 -10.48 4.45 -3.03
C GLN A 91 -11.14 4.22 -1.67
N VAL A 92 -10.36 4.07 -0.60
CA VAL A 92 -10.87 3.92 0.77
C VAL A 92 -11.60 5.19 1.22
N MET A 93 -10.99 6.37 0.99
CA MET A 93 -11.62 7.65 1.31
C MET A 93 -12.90 7.88 0.51
N LYS A 94 -12.88 7.52 -0.79
CA LYS A 94 -14.08 7.57 -1.62
C LYS A 94 -15.17 6.63 -1.11
N ALA A 95 -14.84 5.40 -0.70
CA ALA A 95 -15.81 4.49 -0.12
C ALA A 95 -16.45 5.06 1.16
N LEU A 96 -15.65 5.66 2.06
CA LEU A 96 -16.16 6.35 3.26
C LEU A 96 -17.05 7.54 2.92
N GLN A 97 -16.72 8.28 1.86
CA GLN A 97 -17.52 9.41 1.39
C GLN A 97 -18.86 8.95 0.80
N ASP A 98 -18.83 7.95 -0.08
CA ASP A 98 -20.01 7.42 -0.78
C ASP A 98 -21.00 6.76 0.19
N THR A 99 -20.52 6.18 1.30
CA THR A 99 -21.37 5.63 2.37
C THR A 99 -21.77 6.65 3.44
N GLY A 100 -21.33 7.90 3.32
CA GLY A 100 -21.59 8.97 4.29
C GLY A 100 -20.82 8.86 5.61
N MET A 101 -19.96 7.85 5.76
CA MET A 101 -19.18 7.58 6.98
C MET A 101 -18.06 8.60 7.23
N VAL A 102 -17.57 9.27 6.19
CA VAL A 102 -16.42 10.21 6.30
C VAL A 102 -16.65 11.33 7.32
N LYS A 103 -17.90 11.78 7.50
CA LYS A 103 -18.26 12.89 8.41
C LYS A 103 -18.06 12.54 9.89
N ASN A 104 -18.03 11.25 10.23
CA ASN A 104 -17.88 10.75 11.59
C ASN A 104 -16.75 9.71 11.68
N SER A 105 -15.66 9.93 10.93
CA SER A 105 -14.49 9.06 10.90
C SER A 105 -13.24 9.85 11.29
N ILE A 106 -12.37 9.23 12.07
CA ILE A 106 -10.99 9.69 12.26
C ILE A 106 -10.11 8.79 11.37
N VAL A 107 -9.41 9.39 10.43
CA VAL A 107 -8.51 8.68 9.52
C VAL A 107 -7.07 9.07 9.86
N ILE A 108 -6.26 8.07 10.18
CA ILE A 108 -4.83 8.23 10.46
C ILE A 108 -4.06 7.54 9.35
N PHE A 109 -3.20 8.29 8.67
CA PHE A 109 -2.24 7.75 7.72
C PHE A 109 -0.84 7.95 8.28
N THR A 110 -0.08 6.86 8.42
CA THR A 110 1.27 6.88 8.96
C THR A 110 2.12 5.78 8.33
N THR A 111 3.43 5.88 8.51
CA THR A 111 4.39 4.82 8.19
C THR A 111 4.95 4.19 9.47
N ASP A 112 5.46 2.97 9.39
CA ASP A 112 6.01 2.20 10.51
C ASP A 112 7.50 2.48 10.76
N ASN A 113 8.23 3.04 9.77
CA ASN A 113 9.62 3.48 9.88
C ASN A 113 10.01 4.44 8.76
N GLY A 114 11.21 5.03 8.85
CA GLY A 114 11.80 5.76 7.72
C GLY A 114 12.07 4.86 6.53
N GLY A 115 12.11 5.43 5.33
CA GLY A 115 12.30 4.67 4.10
C GLY A 115 13.64 3.91 4.08
N PRO A 116 13.68 2.70 3.47
CA PRO A 116 14.91 1.99 3.16
C PRO A 116 15.66 2.66 1.98
N ALA A 117 16.10 3.90 2.17
CA ALA A 117 16.76 4.70 1.15
C ALA A 117 18.20 4.23 0.90
N ALA A 118 18.89 4.88 -0.06
CA ALA A 118 20.29 4.59 -0.41
C ALA A 118 20.56 3.10 -0.75
N GLY A 119 19.57 2.40 -1.32
CA GLY A 119 19.70 1.01 -1.75
C GLY A 119 19.53 -0.03 -0.62
N PHE A 120 19.22 0.38 0.61
CA PHE A 120 18.99 -0.54 1.72
C PHE A 120 17.85 -1.52 1.38
N ASN A 121 18.07 -2.82 1.66
CA ASN A 121 17.12 -3.90 1.34
C ASN A 121 16.58 -3.89 -0.10
N LEU A 122 17.42 -3.56 -1.09
CA LEU A 122 17.04 -3.53 -2.51
C LEU A 122 15.85 -2.60 -2.82
N ASN A 123 15.73 -1.51 -2.07
CA ASN A 123 14.67 -0.54 -2.21
C ASN A 123 15.20 0.80 -2.78
N ALA A 124 14.28 1.68 -3.20
CA ALA A 124 14.60 2.97 -3.82
C ALA A 124 13.87 4.16 -3.15
N ALA A 125 13.51 3.99 -1.87
CA ALA A 125 12.91 5.04 -1.06
C ALA A 125 13.83 6.28 -0.92
N SER A 126 13.26 7.38 -0.45
CA SER A 126 13.99 8.61 -0.14
C SER A 126 13.57 9.16 1.20
N ASN A 127 14.55 9.48 2.03
CA ASN A 127 14.36 10.24 3.27
C ASN A 127 14.89 11.67 3.16
N TRP A 128 15.40 12.09 2.00
CA TRP A 128 15.94 13.44 1.82
C TRP A 128 14.92 14.50 2.28
N PRO A 129 15.32 15.50 3.09
CA PRO A 129 16.68 15.86 3.50
C PRO A 129 17.15 15.23 4.83
N LEU A 130 16.38 14.31 5.40
CA LEU A 130 16.70 13.69 6.69
C LEU A 130 17.88 12.74 6.58
N ARG A 131 18.66 12.65 7.66
CA ARG A 131 19.76 11.69 7.80
C ARG A 131 19.22 10.30 8.10
N GLY A 132 19.87 9.28 7.55
CA GLY A 132 19.61 7.89 7.91
C GLY A 132 18.56 7.21 7.04
N VAL A 133 18.37 5.92 7.31
CA VAL A 133 17.50 5.01 6.57
C VAL A 133 16.81 4.06 7.53
N LYS A 134 15.91 3.20 7.04
CA LYS A 134 15.42 2.06 7.83
C LYS A 134 16.59 1.40 8.56
N ASN A 135 16.44 1.17 9.87
CA ASN A 135 17.47 0.59 10.75
C ASN A 135 18.58 1.55 11.24
N THR A 136 18.43 2.88 11.13
CA THR A 136 19.34 3.87 11.74
C THR A 136 18.66 4.64 12.89
N LEU A 137 19.47 5.16 13.85
CA LEU A 137 19.04 6.02 14.98
C LEU A 137 19.22 7.51 14.68
#